data_AF-A0A4S8KB80-F1
#
_entry.id   AF-A0A4S8KB80-F1
#
_cell.length_a   1.000
_cell.length_b   1.000
_cell.length_c   1.000
_cell.angle_alpha   90.00
_cell.angle_beta   90.00
_cell.angle_gamma   90.00
#
_symmetry.space_group_name_H-M   'P 1'
#
loop_
_entity.id
_entity.type
_entity.pdbx_description
1 polymer ?
#
loop_
_entity_poly.entity_id
_entity_poly.type
_entity_poly.pdbx_seq_one_letter_code
_entity_poly.pdbx_strand_id
1 'polypeptide(L)'
;MGSKVLRAESVLRILSLVFAAMTALLVGLDTQTKTVFFVTRTATVKDMEALWVMTVVFSVAAGYHLLHLFRCMAFTWLGKNPCDCNKFVAWLYFVLDQGSTYTTFGATMAALQAALVGLFGVGSLQWSKLCNIYTRFCDQIAGGIICGLVATLVMAVVSAISAHRLFQLYPRTRRSFPKSAGGGRLWLLF
;
A
#
# COMPACT_ATOMS: atom_id res chain seq x y z
N MET A 1 8.52 -15.61 -18.90
CA MET A 1 7.66 -14.51 -18.43
C MET A 1 8.17 -13.22 -19.07
N GLY A 2 7.33 -12.48 -19.80
CA GLY A 2 7.80 -11.44 -20.73
C GLY A 2 8.34 -10.18 -20.06
N SER A 3 9.31 -9.52 -20.70
CA SER A 3 9.87 -8.20 -20.32
C SER A 3 8.80 -7.14 -20.03
N LYS A 4 7.62 -7.27 -20.66
CA LYS A 4 6.45 -6.40 -20.48
C LYS A 4 5.93 -6.39 -19.03
N VAL A 5 5.88 -7.54 -18.36
CA VAL A 5 5.34 -7.63 -16.99
C VAL A 5 6.28 -6.99 -15.98
N LEU A 6 7.59 -7.21 -16.13
CA LEU A 6 8.61 -6.57 -15.29
C LEU A 6 8.60 -5.05 -15.47
N ARG A 7 8.46 -4.57 -16.71
CA ARG A 7 8.34 -3.14 -17.00
C ARG A 7 7.06 -2.54 -16.37
N ALA A 8 5.93 -3.23 -16.50
CA ALA A 8 4.66 -2.78 -15.90
C ALA A 8 4.75 -2.71 -14.38
N GLU A 9 5.34 -3.71 -13.73
CA GLU A 9 5.53 -3.68 -12.27
C GLU A 9 6.45 -2.53 -11.86
N SER A 10 7.59 -2.32 -12.53
CA SER A 10 8.48 -1.19 -12.24
C SER A 10 7.76 0.15 -12.37
N VAL A 11 6.91 0.32 -13.38
CA VAL A 11 6.08 1.52 -13.53
C VAL A 11 5.10 1.67 -12.37
N LEU A 12 4.39 0.60 -11.99
CA LEU A 12 3.48 0.63 -10.85
C LEU A 12 4.21 0.98 -9.54
N ARG A 13 5.42 0.47 -9.31
CA ARG A 13 6.24 0.80 -8.14
C ARG A 13 6.66 2.27 -8.12
N ILE A 14 7.01 2.83 -9.26
CA ILE A 14 7.33 4.27 -9.39
C ILE A 14 6.08 5.10 -9.13
N LEU A 15 4.92 4.72 -9.66
CA LEU A 15 3.66 5.39 -9.38
C LEU A 15 3.31 5.33 -7.89
N SER A 16 3.43 4.17 -7.24
CA SER A 16 3.24 4.03 -5.80
C SER A 16 4.18 4.94 -5.02
N LEU A 17 5.47 4.99 -5.38
CA LEU A 17 6.44 5.90 -4.75
C LEU A 17 6.03 7.37 -4.90
N VAL A 18 5.70 7.81 -6.12
CA VAL A 18 5.33 9.20 -6.40
C VAL A 18 4.07 9.60 -5.65
N PHE A 19 2.99 8.83 -5.75
CA PHE A 19 1.75 9.16 -5.05
C PHE A 19 1.89 9.07 -3.53
N ALA A 20 2.63 8.07 -3.01
CA ALA A 20 2.87 7.97 -1.57
C ALA A 20 3.72 9.13 -1.03
N ALA A 21 4.76 9.54 -1.77
CA ALA A 21 5.56 10.72 -1.44
C ALA A 21 4.71 11.99 -1.51
N MET A 22 3.89 12.16 -2.54
CA MET A 22 2.96 13.28 -2.66
C MET A 22 1.98 13.33 -1.49
N THR A 23 1.39 12.19 -1.08
CA THR A 23 0.54 12.13 0.11
C THR A 23 1.29 12.51 1.37
N ALA A 24 2.47 11.95 1.61
CA ALA A 24 3.27 12.25 2.79
C ALA A 24 3.72 13.73 2.82
N LEU A 25 4.05 14.33 1.68
CA LEU A 25 4.45 15.73 1.57
C LEU A 25 3.25 16.67 1.71
N LEU A 26 2.14 16.40 1.01
CA LEU A 26 0.93 17.22 1.06
C LEU A 26 0.31 17.23 2.46
N VAL A 27 0.29 16.10 3.16
CA VAL A 27 -0.27 16.00 4.52
C VAL A 27 0.77 16.37 5.58
N GLY A 28 2.03 15.97 5.40
CA GLY A 28 3.08 16.16 6.40
C GLY A 28 3.71 17.55 6.41
N LEU A 29 3.78 18.24 5.27
CA LEU A 29 4.24 19.64 5.19
C LEU A 29 3.10 20.65 5.37
N ASP A 30 1.85 20.18 5.43
CA ASP A 30 0.71 21.04 5.70
C ASP A 30 0.63 21.35 7.20
N THR A 31 1.53 22.21 7.64
CA THR A 31 1.47 22.85 8.94
C THR A 31 0.85 24.23 8.77
N GLN A 32 -0.43 24.38 9.09
CA GLN A 32 -1.11 25.66 9.21
C GLN A 32 -1.42 25.96 10.67
N THR A 33 -0.66 26.88 11.26
CA THR A 33 -0.98 27.44 12.57
C THR A 33 -1.91 28.64 12.40
N LYS A 34 -3.13 28.53 12.90
CA LYS A 34 -4.06 29.66 13.02
C LYS A 34 -4.71 29.67 14.40
N THR A 35 -4.88 30.88 14.93
CA THR A 35 -5.48 31.16 16.24
C THR A 35 -7.00 31.34 16.08
N VAL A 36 -7.80 30.58 16.82
CA VAL A 36 -9.28 30.73 16.83
C VAL A 36 -9.76 30.73 18.28
N PHE A 37 -10.58 31.73 18.64
CA PHE A 37 -11.21 31.94 19.96
C PHE A 37 -10.26 32.19 21.15
N PHE A 38 -9.34 33.16 21.04
CA PHE A 38 -8.47 33.61 22.16
C PHE A 38 -7.62 32.51 22.85
N VAL A 39 -7.69 31.29 22.33
CA VAL A 39 -6.89 30.12 22.68
C VAL A 39 -6.11 29.77 21.43
N THR A 40 -4.79 29.74 21.54
CA THR A 40 -3.91 29.29 20.48
C THR A 40 -4.11 27.78 20.28
N ARG A 41 -5.14 27.38 19.53
CA ARG A 41 -5.32 26.00 19.07
C ARG A 41 -4.46 25.82 17.83
N THR A 42 -3.21 25.43 18.05
CA THR A 42 -2.41 24.80 17.01
C THR A 42 -3.16 23.57 16.55
N ALA A 43 -3.76 23.57 15.35
CA ALA A 43 -4.18 22.34 14.69
C ALA A 43 -2.95 21.75 14.01
N THR A 44 -2.09 21.18 14.84
CA THR A 44 -0.89 20.48 14.40
C THR A 44 -1.33 19.16 13.81
N VAL A 45 -0.53 18.55 12.92
CA VAL A 45 -0.75 17.17 12.44
C VAL A 45 -0.84 16.17 13.63
N LYS A 46 -0.37 16.55 14.82
CA LYS A 46 -0.55 15.84 16.10
C LYS A 46 -1.92 15.96 16.76
N ASP A 47 -2.76 16.92 16.40
CA ASP A 47 -4.10 17.11 16.98
C ASP A 47 -5.16 16.23 16.29
N MET A 48 -4.85 15.72 15.09
CA MET A 48 -5.57 14.60 14.47
C MET A 48 -4.61 13.45 14.23
N GLU A 49 -4.46 12.59 15.25
CA GLU A 49 -3.69 11.34 15.22
C GLU A 49 -3.82 10.57 13.89
N ALA A 50 -5.01 10.57 13.28
CA ALA A 50 -5.26 9.93 11.98
C ALA A 50 -4.40 10.48 10.82
N LEU A 51 -4.19 11.80 10.74
CA LEU A 51 -3.38 12.42 9.67
C LEU A 51 -1.88 12.20 9.90
N TRP A 52 -1.44 12.21 11.16
CA TRP A 52 -0.07 11.85 11.52
C TRP A 52 0.24 10.39 11.16
N VAL A 53 -0.64 9.46 11.57
CA VAL A 53 -0.51 8.04 11.25
C VAL A 53 -0.50 7.83 9.74
N MET A 54 -1.39 8.49 9.00
CA MET A 54 -1.37 8.46 7.54
C MET A 54 -0.02 8.92 6.99
N THR A 55 0.49 10.07 7.42
CA THR A 55 1.79 10.58 6.97
C THR A 55 2.92 9.57 7.21
N VAL A 56 3.02 9.02 8.42
CA VAL A 56 4.05 8.03 8.77
C VAL A 56 3.94 6.77 7.92
N VAL A 57 2.73 6.22 7.77
CA VAL A 57 2.48 5.01 6.97
C VAL A 57 2.87 5.23 5.51
N PHE A 58 2.48 6.37 4.92
CA PHE A 58 2.83 6.70 3.53
C PHE A 58 4.33 6.99 3.34
N SER A 59 5.01 7.59 4.33
CA SER A 59 6.47 7.74 4.30
C SER A 59 7.19 6.39 4.32
N VAL A 60 6.77 5.46 5.18
CA VAL A 60 7.34 4.11 5.25
C VAL A 60 7.08 3.35 3.95
N ALA A 61 5.87 3.44 3.39
CA ALA A 61 5.53 2.83 2.11
C ALA A 61 6.39 3.40 0.97
N ALA A 62 6.57 4.72 0.89
CA ALA A 62 7.45 5.37 -0.08
C ALA A 62 8.89 4.86 0.04
N GLY A 63 9.43 4.80 1.26
CA GLY A 63 10.77 4.25 1.52
C GLY A 63 10.91 2.80 1.08
N TYR A 64 9.91 1.97 1.32
CA TYR A 64 9.86 0.58 0.86
C TYR A 64 9.91 0.48 -0.68
N HIS A 65 9.08 1.23 -1.40
CA HIS A 65 9.07 1.23 -2.86
C HIS A 65 10.40 1.72 -3.44
N LEU A 66 11.00 2.75 -2.83
CA LEU A 66 12.32 3.26 -3.22
C LEU A 66 13.42 2.21 -3.03
N LEU A 67 13.44 1.54 -1.88
CA LEU A 67 14.42 0.49 -1.60
C LEU A 67 14.30 -0.69 -2.57
N HIS A 68 13.06 -1.09 -2.91
CA HIS A 68 12.83 -2.14 -3.90
C HIS A 68 13.35 -1.75 -5.28
N LEU A 69 13.10 -0.51 -5.73
CA LEU A 69 13.62 0.01 -7.00
C LEU A 69 15.15 0.05 -6.99
N PHE A 70 15.77 0.54 -5.92
CA PHE A 70 17.22 0.57 -5.77
C PHE A 70 17.84 -0.82 -5.86
N ARG A 71 17.25 -1.81 -5.17
CA ARG A 71 17.68 -3.20 -5.26
C ARG A 71 17.59 -3.74 -6.69
N CYS A 72 16.48 -3.49 -7.40
CA CYS A 72 16.33 -3.91 -8.80
C CYS A 72 17.42 -3.28 -9.68
N MET A 73 17.68 -1.98 -9.53
CA MET A 73 18.74 -1.28 -10.26
C MET A 73 20.12 -1.87 -9.94
N ALA A 74 20.41 -2.16 -8.67
CA ALA A 74 21.66 -2.79 -8.26
C ALA A 74 21.83 -4.17 -8.90
N PHE A 75 20.81 -5.04 -8.87
CA PHE A 75 20.92 -6.36 -9.53
C PHE A 75 21.15 -6.24 -11.03
N THR A 76 20.45 -5.32 -11.71
CA THR A 76 20.70 -5.07 -13.14
C THR A 76 22.10 -4.56 -13.41
N TRP A 77 22.65 -3.71 -12.54
CA TRP A 77 24.02 -3.19 -12.67
C TRP A 77 25.07 -4.28 -12.45
N LEU A 78 24.84 -5.21 -11.52
CA LEU A 78 25.67 -6.40 -11.30
C LEU A 78 25.48 -7.49 -12.38
N GLY A 79 24.66 -7.27 -13.41
CA GLY A 79 24.38 -8.26 -14.46
C GLY A 79 23.63 -9.50 -13.98
N LYS A 80 23.02 -9.45 -12.79
CA LYS A 80 22.24 -10.55 -12.21
C LYS A 80 20.77 -10.37 -12.53
N ASN A 81 20.07 -11.47 -12.80
CA ASN A 81 18.63 -11.42 -13.01
C ASN A 81 17.94 -11.07 -11.68
N PRO A 82 17.19 -9.96 -11.59
CA PRO A 82 16.41 -9.62 -10.39
C PRO A 82 15.33 -10.66 -10.06
N CYS A 83 15.02 -11.55 -11.02
CA CYS A 83 14.08 -12.66 -10.92
C CYS A 83 14.64 -13.93 -10.28
N ASP A 84 15.96 -14.08 -10.09
CA ASP A 84 16.57 -15.26 -9.45
C ASP A 84 16.46 -15.21 -7.91
N CYS A 85 15.30 -14.79 -7.42
CA CYS A 85 15.04 -14.70 -5.99
C CYS A 85 14.67 -16.08 -5.44
N ASN A 86 15.27 -16.46 -4.30
CA ASN A 86 14.87 -17.63 -3.53
C ASN A 86 13.36 -17.55 -3.17
N LYS A 87 12.69 -18.70 -3.03
CA LYS A 87 11.28 -18.79 -2.64
C LYS A 87 10.97 -17.99 -1.36
N PHE A 88 11.90 -17.97 -0.41
CA PHE A 88 11.79 -17.18 0.81
C PHE A 88 11.71 -15.66 0.52
N VAL A 89 12.53 -15.18 -0.40
CA VAL A 89 12.55 -13.76 -0.80
C VAL A 89 11.27 -13.38 -1.54
N ALA A 90 10.73 -14.28 -2.38
CA ALA A 90 9.44 -14.07 -3.03
C ALA A 90 8.28 -13.97 -2.02
N TRP A 91 8.28 -14.81 -0.98
CA TRP A 91 7.33 -14.72 0.13
C TRP A 91 7.46 -13.42 0.90
N LEU A 92 8.69 -13.01 1.22
CA LEU A 92 8.95 -11.76 1.93
C LEU A 92 8.38 -10.56 1.16
N TYR A 93 8.64 -10.46 -0.14
CA TYR A 93 8.09 -9.36 -0.95
C TYR A 93 6.58 -9.39 -1.03
N PHE A 94 5.98 -10.56 -1.19
CA PHE A 94 4.53 -10.69 -1.19
C PHE A 94 3.90 -10.22 0.13
N VAL A 95 4.46 -10.61 1.27
CA VAL A 95 3.96 -10.17 2.58
C VAL A 95 4.15 -8.67 2.78
N LEU A 96 5.28 -8.12 2.36
CA LEU A 96 5.54 -6.67 2.42
C LEU A 96 4.58 -5.88 1.51
N ASP A 97 4.32 -6.35 0.29
CA ASP A 97 3.38 -5.73 -0.66
C ASP A 97 1.95 -5.72 -0.13
N GLN A 98 1.52 -6.84 0.44
CA GLN A 98 0.20 -6.98 1.01
C GLN A 98 0.06 -6.13 2.29
N GLY A 99 1.09 -6.14 3.14
CA GLY A 99 1.15 -5.35 4.37
C GLY A 99 1.14 -3.84 4.09
N SER A 100 1.90 -3.37 3.10
CA SER A 100 1.90 -1.95 2.72
C SER A 100 0.55 -1.53 2.17
N THR A 101 -0.08 -2.36 1.35
CA THR A 101 -1.42 -2.08 0.79
C THR A 101 -2.48 -1.95 1.88
N TYR A 102 -2.51 -2.88 2.84
CA TYR A 102 -3.52 -2.85 3.90
C TYR A 102 -3.32 -1.71 4.89
N THR A 103 -2.08 -1.44 5.29
CA THR A 103 -1.79 -0.36 6.23
C THR A 103 -2.07 1.01 5.61
N THR A 104 -1.68 1.23 4.35
CA THR A 104 -1.97 2.49 3.63
C THR A 104 -3.47 2.67 3.41
N PHE A 105 -4.21 1.62 3.04
CA PHE A 105 -5.67 1.67 2.92
C PHE A 105 -6.34 2.04 4.24
N GLY A 106 -5.98 1.35 5.33
CA GLY A 106 -6.53 1.63 6.66
C GLY A 106 -6.25 3.07 7.11
N ALA A 107 -5.02 3.54 6.92
CA ALA A 107 -4.64 4.90 7.29
C ALA A 107 -5.36 5.97 6.44
N THR A 108 -5.50 5.75 5.13
CA THR A 108 -6.28 6.65 4.26
C THR A 108 -7.75 6.69 4.65
N MET A 109 -8.37 5.55 4.97
CA MET A 109 -9.77 5.52 5.39
C MET A 109 -9.98 6.22 6.74
N ALA A 110 -9.07 6.03 7.69
CA ALA A 110 -9.10 6.75 8.97
C ALA A 110 -8.97 8.27 8.77
N ALA A 111 -8.05 8.70 7.91
CA ALA A 111 -7.89 10.12 7.57
C ALA A 111 -9.10 10.69 6.81
N LEU A 112 -9.70 9.91 5.90
CA LEU A 112 -10.91 10.30 5.19
C LEU A 112 -12.07 10.50 6.16
N GLN A 113 -12.26 9.58 7.11
CA GLN A 113 -13.28 9.73 8.15
C GLN A 113 -13.04 10.99 8.98
N ALA A 114 -11.80 11.24 9.41
CA ALA A 114 -11.46 12.45 10.15
C ALA A 114 -11.74 13.73 9.33
N ALA A 115 -11.41 13.73 8.04
CA ALA A 115 -11.67 14.85 7.14
C ALA A 115 -13.17 15.10 6.92
N LEU A 116 -13.98 14.04 6.76
CA LEU A 116 -15.44 14.16 6.63
C LEU A 116 -16.07 14.78 7.88
N VAL A 117 -15.60 14.39 9.06
CA VAL A 117 -16.06 14.99 10.31
C VAL A 117 -15.71 16.48 10.38
N GLY A 118 -14.52 16.88 9.92
CA GLY A 118 -14.13 18.29 9.81
C GLY A 118 -14.92 19.11 8.79
N LEU A 119 -15.38 18.49 7.70
CA LEU A 119 -16.18 19.11 6.64
C LEU A 119 -17.63 19.33 7.06
N PHE A 120 -18.28 18.29 7.59
CA PHE A 120 -19.71 18.33 7.91
C PHE A 120 -19.97 18.94 9.30
N GLY A 121 -19.03 18.80 10.23
CA GLY A 121 -19.24 19.11 11.64
C GLY A 121 -20.18 18.09 12.31
N VAL A 122 -20.12 18.00 13.64
CA VAL A 122 -20.98 17.11 14.42
C VAL A 122 -21.76 17.96 15.41
N GLY A 123 -23.03 18.20 15.10
CA GLY A 123 -23.90 19.07 15.88
C GLY A 123 -24.09 18.60 17.33
N SER A 124 -24.11 17.28 17.57
CA SER A 124 -24.21 16.70 18.92
C SER A 124 -22.97 16.96 19.79
N LEU A 125 -21.82 17.27 19.17
CA LEU A 125 -20.57 17.62 19.84
C LEU A 125 -20.29 19.13 19.80
N GLN A 126 -21.27 19.95 19.36
CA GLN A 126 -21.10 21.39 19.11
C GLN A 126 -19.93 21.70 18.14
N TRP A 127 -19.56 20.74 17.27
CA TRP A 127 -18.37 20.89 16.45
C TRP A 127 -18.70 21.64 15.15
N SER A 128 -18.21 22.88 15.05
CA SER A 128 -18.39 23.75 13.88
C SER A 128 -17.53 23.31 12.69
N LYS A 129 -18.01 23.55 11.46
CA LYS A 129 -17.31 23.24 10.20
C LYS A 129 -15.92 23.87 10.16
N LEU A 130 -14.87 23.05 10.15
CA LEU A 130 -13.49 23.51 10.20
C LEU A 130 -13.01 24.05 8.85
N CYS A 131 -13.43 23.41 7.75
CA CYS A 131 -13.01 23.80 6.40
C CYS A 131 -13.58 25.14 5.91
N ASN A 132 -14.57 25.71 6.60
CA ASN A 132 -15.02 27.08 6.33
C ASN A 132 -14.03 28.13 6.88
N ILE A 133 -13.21 27.75 7.87
CA ILE A 133 -12.24 28.62 8.54
C ILE A 133 -10.83 28.41 7.94
N TYR A 134 -10.48 27.15 7.62
CA TYR A 134 -9.16 26.75 7.11
C TYR A 134 -9.24 26.09 5.74
N THR A 135 -9.69 26.85 4.74
CA THR A 135 -9.86 26.37 3.37
C THR A 135 -8.57 25.78 2.77
N ARG A 136 -7.44 26.50 2.87
CA ARG A 136 -6.15 26.05 2.31
C ARG A 136 -5.66 24.71 2.89
N PHE A 137 -5.78 24.54 4.21
CA PHE A 137 -5.41 23.30 4.91
C PHE A 137 -6.32 22.14 4.44
N CYS A 138 -7.62 22.39 4.35
CA CYS A 138 -8.56 21.38 3.87
C CYS A 138 -8.33 21.00 2.41
N ASP A 139 -7.98 21.94 1.54
CA ASP A 139 -7.67 21.65 0.12
C ASP A 139 -6.40 20.79 0.00
N GLN A 140 -5.36 21.10 0.78
CA GLN A 140 -4.11 20.33 0.78
C GLN A 140 -4.31 18.91 1.33
N ILE A 141 -5.05 18.76 2.44
CA ILE A 141 -5.40 17.45 2.99
C ILE A 141 -6.27 16.65 2.02
N ALA A 142 -7.27 17.29 1.40
CA ALA A 142 -8.12 16.63 0.42
C ALA A 142 -7.29 16.09 -0.75
N GLY A 143 -6.35 16.90 -1.26
CA GLY A 143 -5.38 16.47 -2.27
C GLY A 143 -4.53 15.29 -1.79
N GLY A 144 -4.00 15.35 -0.56
CA GLY A 144 -3.21 14.28 0.04
C GLY A 144 -3.97 12.95 0.19
N ILE A 145 -5.25 13.02 0.60
CA ILE A 145 -6.15 11.86 0.72
C ILE A 145 -6.44 11.25 -0.66
N ILE A 146 -6.73 12.08 -1.67
CA ILE A 146 -6.95 11.60 -3.05
C ILE A 146 -5.69 10.91 -3.58
N CYS A 147 -4.51 11.52 -3.41
CA CYS A 147 -3.25 10.88 -3.75
C CYS A 147 -3.05 9.56 -3.00
N GLY A 148 -3.46 9.51 -1.73
CA GLY A 148 -3.32 8.33 -0.87
C GLY A 148 -4.20 7.19 -1.36
N LEU A 149 -5.46 7.48 -1.71
CA LEU A 149 -6.38 6.52 -2.31
C LEU A 149 -5.82 5.96 -3.62
N VAL A 150 -5.34 6.82 -4.52
CA VAL A 150 -4.72 6.38 -5.78
C VAL A 150 -3.50 5.49 -5.50
N ALA A 151 -2.62 5.88 -4.58
CA ALA A 151 -1.47 5.07 -4.19
C ALA A 151 -1.88 3.69 -3.68
N THR A 152 -2.92 3.59 -2.83
CA THR A 152 -3.41 2.31 -2.29
C THR A 152 -3.93 1.39 -3.39
N LEU A 153 -4.65 1.92 -4.38
CA LEU A 153 -5.13 1.15 -5.53
C LEU A 153 -3.97 0.62 -6.39
N VAL A 154 -2.97 1.46 -6.65
CA VAL A 154 -1.77 1.05 -7.39
C VAL A 154 -1.00 -0.03 -6.62
N MET A 155 -0.84 0.12 -5.30
CA MET A 155 -0.20 -0.88 -4.44
C MET A 155 -0.97 -2.21 -4.41
N ALA A 156 -2.31 -2.17 -4.44
CA ALA A 156 -3.12 -3.39 -4.55
C ALA A 156 -2.85 -4.16 -5.85
N VAL A 157 -2.68 -3.47 -6.98
CA VAL A 157 -2.28 -4.10 -8.25
C VAL A 157 -0.88 -4.70 -8.15
N VAL A 158 0.07 -4.00 -7.53
CA VAL A 158 1.42 -4.52 -7.27
C VAL A 158 1.36 -5.80 -6.42
N SER A 159 0.56 -5.81 -5.36
CA SER A 159 0.38 -6.99 -4.51
C SER A 159 -0.22 -8.17 -5.29
N ALA A 160 -1.20 -7.93 -6.15
CA ALA A 160 -1.77 -8.97 -7.01
C ALA A 160 -0.72 -9.58 -7.97
N ILE A 161 0.15 -8.74 -8.55
CA ILE A 161 1.27 -9.22 -9.38
C ILE A 161 2.26 -10.04 -8.55
N SER A 162 2.57 -9.59 -7.33
CA SER A 162 3.45 -10.28 -6.39
C SER A 162 2.91 -11.66 -6.02
N ALA A 163 1.62 -11.74 -5.68
CA ALA A 163 0.90 -12.97 -5.39
C ALA A 163 0.95 -13.94 -6.58
N HIS A 164 0.62 -13.44 -7.77
CA HIS A 164 0.63 -14.25 -8.99
C HIS A 164 2.00 -14.87 -9.26
N ARG A 165 3.08 -14.11 -9.08
CA ARG A 165 4.44 -14.65 -9.22
C ARG A 165 4.79 -15.68 -8.16
N LEU A 166 4.41 -15.43 -6.91
CA LEU A 166 4.61 -16.38 -5.83
C LEU A 166 3.93 -17.70 -6.13
N PHE A 167 2.65 -17.68 -6.53
CA PHE A 167 1.90 -18.89 -6.83
C PHE A 167 2.42 -19.63 -8.07
N GLN A 168 2.95 -18.91 -9.07
CA GLN A 168 3.60 -19.55 -10.22
C GLN A 168 4.87 -20.31 -9.86
N LEU A 169 5.57 -19.96 -8.77
CA LEU A 169 6.74 -20.71 -8.29
C LEU A 169 6.38 -22.08 -7.70
N TYR A 170 5.09 -22.34 -7.41
CA TYR A 170 4.58 -23.62 -6.93
C TYR A 170 3.76 -24.28 -8.04
N PRO A 171 4.40 -24.95 -9.03
CA PRO A 171 3.65 -25.76 -9.97
C PRO A 171 2.86 -26.80 -9.19
N ARG A 172 1.54 -26.86 -9.44
CA ARG A 172 0.66 -27.85 -8.84
C ARG A 172 1.22 -29.22 -9.24
N THR A 173 1.80 -29.94 -8.28
CA THR A 173 2.19 -31.34 -8.48
C THR A 173 0.91 -32.04 -8.95
N ARG A 174 0.80 -32.33 -10.25
CA ARG A 174 -0.17 -33.32 -10.71
C ARG A 174 0.25 -34.56 -9.96
N ARG A 175 -0.52 -34.96 -8.95
CA ARG A 175 -0.52 -36.33 -8.46
C ARG A 175 -0.87 -37.16 -9.70
N SER A 176 0.15 -37.62 -10.41
CA SER A 176 0.04 -38.76 -11.29
C SER A 176 -0.42 -39.88 -10.37
N PHE A 177 -1.73 -40.10 -10.29
CA PHE A 177 -2.24 -41.34 -9.75
C PHE A 177 -1.49 -42.44 -10.51
N PRO A 178 -0.81 -43.38 -9.83
CA PRO A 178 -0.33 -44.55 -10.52
C PRO A 178 -1.56 -45.15 -11.20
N LYS A 179 -1.51 -45.29 -12.53
CA LYS A 179 -2.51 -46.07 -13.24
C LYS A 179 -2.51 -47.43 -12.53
N SER A 180 -3.60 -47.72 -11.83
CA SER A 180 -3.84 -49.05 -11.28
C SER A 180 -3.59 -50.02 -12.42
N ALA A 181 -2.54 -50.83 -12.30
CA ALA A 181 -2.29 -51.91 -13.22
C ALA A 181 -3.57 -52.74 -13.26
N GLY A 182 -4.12 -52.89 -14.46
CA GLY A 182 -5.34 -53.63 -14.69
C GLY A 182 -5.16 -55.07 -14.20
N GLY A 183 -6.09 -55.45 -13.31
CA GLY A 183 -6.82 -56.71 -13.35
C GLY A 183 -6.04 -58.01 -13.51
N GLY A 184 -6.05 -58.83 -12.45
CA GLY A 184 -5.81 -60.25 -12.61
C GLY A 184 -5.73 -61.04 -11.30
N ARG A 185 -6.91 -61.38 -10.75
CA ARG A 185 -7.23 -62.59 -9.96
C ARG A 185 -6.19 -63.09 -8.94
N LEU A 186 -6.52 -62.96 -7.65
CA LEU A 186 -6.23 -63.87 -6.51
C LEU A 186 -6.44 -63.03 -5.24
N TRP A 187 -7.34 -63.27 -4.28
CA TRP A 187 -7.94 -64.49 -3.76
C TRP A 187 -9.29 -64.15 -3.13
N LEU A 188 -10.29 -64.99 -3.40
CA LEU A 188 -11.40 -65.26 -2.49
C LEU A 188 -10.86 -65.97 -1.24
N LEU A 189 -11.58 -65.79 -0.13
CA LEU A 189 -11.43 -66.47 1.17
C LEU A 189 -10.32 -65.87 2.05
N PHE A 190 -10.66 -64.86 2.85
CA PHE A 190 -10.86 -64.91 4.31
C PHE A 190 -11.38 -63.55 4.79
#